data_AF-A0A970DJG4-F1
#
_entry.id   AF-A0A970DJG4-F1
#
_cell.length_a   1.000
_cell.length_b   1.000
_cell.length_c   1.000
_cell.angle_alpha   90.00
_cell.angle_beta   90.00
_cell.angle_gamma   90.00
#
_symmetry.space_group_name_H-M   'P 1'
#
loop_
_entity.id
_entity.type
_entity.pdbx_description
1 polymer ?
#
loop_
_entity_poly.entity_id
_entity_poly.type
_entity_poly.pdbx_seq_one_letter_code
_entity_poly.pdbx_strand_id
1 'polypeptide(L)'
;GIGLKKGNLARFAVKSSSFYLVNLASVGLVESFRVDKWYFLIPAALVFTVLLFIENNKKTDIFINSLKYNISVTFNKKVIKTEGYLDTGNFSACDGLPIVYMAEKYRPQDSYYKTAPVSTVSGPALTKTYKPSSFIIRRKNKNIECDVLVAFTDLRGFDCLLNVELFITEGGKNV
;
A
#
# COMPACT_ATOMS: atom_id res chain seq x y z
N GLY A 1 26.67 -15.28 21.68
CA GLY A 1 25.76 -15.84 20.64
C GLY A 1 24.75 -16.82 21.21
N ILE A 2 23.76 -16.34 21.98
CA ILE A 2 22.71 -17.18 22.61
C ILE A 2 21.32 -16.89 21.99
N GLY A 3 21.10 -15.68 21.44
CA GLY A 3 19.83 -15.28 20.80
C GLY A 3 19.51 -15.98 19.47
N LEU A 4 20.53 -16.27 18.64
CA LEU A 4 20.35 -16.94 17.33
C LEU A 4 19.88 -18.40 17.45
N LYS A 5 20.30 -19.13 18.49
CA LYS A 5 19.84 -20.52 18.73
C LYS A 5 18.39 -20.58 19.24
N LYS A 6 17.96 -19.60 20.03
CA LYS A 6 16.61 -19.56 20.63
C LYS A 6 15.52 -19.32 19.58
N GLY A 7 15.79 -18.47 18.59
CA GLY A 7 14.88 -18.21 17.46
C GLY A 7 14.65 -19.45 16.57
N ASN A 8 15.69 -20.24 16.32
CA ASN A 8 15.57 -21.48 15.54
C ASN A 8 14.77 -22.55 16.26
N LEU A 9 14.91 -22.67 17.59
CA LEU A 9 14.18 -23.64 18.39
C LEU A 9 12.68 -23.31 18.48
N ALA A 10 12.35 -22.03 18.67
CA ALA A 10 10.96 -21.58 18.66
C ALA A 10 10.31 -21.80 17.28
N ARG A 11 11.03 -21.49 16.20
CA ARG A 11 10.54 -21.69 14.82
C ARG A 11 10.35 -23.17 14.49
N PHE A 12 11.22 -24.03 15.01
CA PHE A 12 11.09 -25.47 14.88
C PHE A 12 9.89 -26.00 15.68
N ALA A 13 9.71 -25.56 16.93
CA ALA A 13 8.57 -25.94 17.76
C ALA A 13 7.23 -25.51 17.15
N VAL A 14 7.16 -24.29 16.59
CA VAL A 14 5.97 -23.80 15.87
C VAL A 14 5.71 -24.67 14.63
N LYS A 15 6.73 -24.99 13.83
CA LYS A 15 6.54 -25.86 12.65
C LYS A 15 6.07 -27.26 13.03
N SER A 16 6.69 -27.87 14.03
CA SER A 16 6.34 -29.22 14.48
C SER A 16 4.94 -29.28 15.07
N SER A 17 4.57 -28.31 15.93
CA SER A 17 3.22 -28.24 16.50
C SER A 17 2.15 -28.00 15.43
N SER A 18 2.40 -27.11 14.46
CA SER A 18 1.50 -26.93 13.32
C SER A 18 1.34 -28.20 12.48
N PHE A 19 2.42 -28.96 12.26
CA PHE A 19 2.35 -30.23 11.53
C PHE A 19 1.47 -31.25 12.27
N TYR A 20 1.66 -31.41 13.59
CA TYR A 20 0.85 -32.33 14.38
C TYR A 20 -0.62 -31.90 14.50
N LEU A 21 -0.90 -30.60 14.62
CA LEU A 21 -2.27 -30.07 14.62
C LEU A 21 -2.99 -30.36 13.30
N VAL A 22 -2.33 -30.11 12.18
CA VAL A 22 -2.89 -30.39 10.85
C VAL A 22 -3.10 -31.89 10.66
N ASN A 23 -2.15 -32.72 11.11
CA ASN A 23 -2.28 -34.17 11.01
C ASN A 23 -3.44 -34.69 11.88
N LEU A 24 -3.55 -34.23 13.13
CA LEU A 24 -4.64 -34.57 14.05
C LEU A 24 -6.01 -34.15 13.48
N ALA A 25 -6.12 -32.93 12.95
CA ALA A 25 -7.34 -32.44 12.31
C ALA A 25 -7.69 -33.28 11.07
N SER A 26 -6.69 -33.71 10.28
CA SER A 26 -6.90 -34.52 9.09
C SER A 26 -7.38 -35.93 9.43
N VAL A 27 -6.74 -36.58 10.42
CA VAL A 27 -7.16 -37.90 10.92
C VAL A 27 -8.55 -37.83 11.55
N GLY A 28 -8.83 -36.80 12.35
CA GLY A 28 -10.15 -36.59 12.96
C GLY A 28 -11.25 -36.38 11.94
N LEU A 29 -10.97 -35.68 10.83
CA LEU A 29 -11.91 -35.53 9.72
C LEU A 29 -12.16 -36.87 8.99
N VAL A 30 -11.10 -37.64 8.70
CA VAL A 30 -11.23 -38.95 8.05
C VAL A 30 -12.07 -39.91 8.90
N GLU A 31 -11.82 -39.95 10.20
CA GLU A 31 -12.52 -40.83 11.15
C GLU A 31 -13.96 -40.38 11.37
N SER A 32 -14.20 -39.08 11.60
CA SER A 32 -15.54 -38.53 11.88
C SER A 32 -16.50 -38.69 10.70
N PHE A 33 -15.99 -38.66 9.47
CA PHE A 33 -16.80 -38.82 8.27
C PHE A 33 -16.78 -40.23 7.70
N ARG A 34 -16.08 -41.18 8.36
CA ARG A 34 -15.86 -42.55 7.88
C ARG A 34 -15.54 -42.52 6.38
N VAL A 35 -14.45 -41.82 6.07
CA VAL A 35 -14.04 -41.60 4.68
C VAL A 35 -13.50 -42.91 4.12
N ASP A 36 -14.42 -43.75 3.68
CA ASP A 36 -14.10 -45.09 3.18
C ASP A 36 -13.68 -45.03 1.70
N LYS A 37 -13.96 -43.92 1.02
CA LYS A 37 -13.75 -43.76 -0.42
C LYS A 37 -13.04 -42.44 -0.74
N TRP A 38 -12.09 -42.54 -1.67
CA TRP A 38 -11.19 -41.45 -2.06
C TRP A 38 -11.90 -40.17 -2.53
N TYR A 39 -13.12 -40.28 -3.08
CA TYR A 39 -13.86 -39.13 -3.61
C TYR A 39 -14.40 -38.18 -2.53
N PHE A 40 -14.45 -38.58 -1.25
CA PHE A 40 -14.77 -37.67 -0.14
C PHE A 40 -13.65 -36.66 0.16
N LEU A 41 -12.45 -36.87 -0.38
CA LEU A 41 -11.36 -35.88 -0.31
C LEU A 41 -11.60 -34.67 -1.21
N ILE A 42 -12.44 -34.80 -2.25
CA ILE A 42 -12.75 -33.74 -3.21
C ILE A 42 -13.42 -32.52 -2.53
N PRO A 43 -14.52 -32.67 -1.75
CA PRO A 43 -15.12 -31.54 -1.06
C PRO A 43 -14.18 -30.94 0.01
N ALA A 44 -13.37 -31.74 0.68
CA ALA A 44 -12.37 -31.24 1.65
C ALA A 44 -11.29 -30.38 0.96
N ALA A 45 -10.77 -30.83 -0.19
CA ALA A 45 -9.84 -30.05 -1.00
C ALA A 45 -10.46 -28.74 -1.50
N LEU A 46 -11.73 -28.78 -1.91
CA LEU A 46 -12.46 -27.60 -2.38
C LEU A 46 -12.65 -26.55 -1.27
N VAL A 47 -13.04 -26.97 -0.06
CA VAL A 47 -13.11 -26.08 1.11
C VAL A 47 -11.75 -25.49 1.43
N PHE A 48 -10.68 -26.30 1.39
CA PHE A 48 -9.32 -25.84 1.65
C PHE A 48 -8.84 -24.81 0.61
N THR A 49 -9.13 -25.03 -0.68
CA THR A 49 -8.83 -24.06 -1.75
C THR A 49 -9.58 -22.75 -1.55
N VAL A 50 -10.85 -22.78 -1.16
CA VAL A 50 -11.64 -21.57 -0.87
C VAL A 50 -11.05 -20.80 0.32
N LEU A 51 -10.64 -21.49 1.39
CA LEU A 51 -10.01 -20.85 2.54
C LEU A 51 -8.69 -20.16 2.16
N LEU A 52 -7.83 -20.83 1.38
CA LEU A 52 -6.59 -20.24 0.87
C LEU A 52 -6.85 -19.03 -0.04
N PHE A 53 -7.89 -19.11 -0.88
CA PHE A 53 -8.29 -17.99 -1.73
C PHE A 53 -8.74 -16.79 -0.89
N ILE A 54 -9.59 -17.00 0.13
CA ILE A 54 -10.03 -15.93 1.04
C ILE A 54 -8.83 -15.32 1.78
N GLU A 55 -7.92 -16.15 2.29
CA GLU A 55 -6.74 -15.66 3.04
C GLU A 55 -5.82 -14.82 2.15
N ASN A 56 -5.57 -15.26 0.92
CA ASN A 56 -4.71 -14.52 -0.02
C ASN A 56 -5.34 -13.18 -0.44
N ASN A 57 -6.64 -13.14 -0.74
CA ASN A 57 -7.30 -11.89 -1.15
C ASN A 57 -7.41 -10.89 0.01
N LYS A 58 -7.67 -11.35 1.24
CA LYS A 58 -7.68 -10.49 2.43
C LYS A 58 -6.37 -9.74 2.61
N LYS A 59 -5.22 -10.40 2.36
CA LYS A 59 -3.90 -9.76 2.48
C LYS A 59 -3.73 -8.62 1.48
N THR A 60 -4.19 -8.78 0.25
CA THR A 60 -4.12 -7.76 -0.80
C THR A 60 -4.98 -6.55 -0.46
N ASP A 61 -6.23 -6.75 -0.04
CA ASP A 61 -7.14 -5.65 0.31
C ASP A 61 -6.66 -4.88 1.55
N ILE A 62 -6.17 -5.60 2.57
CA ILE A 62 -5.59 -4.99 3.77
C ILE A 62 -4.33 -4.19 3.39
N PHE A 63 -3.47 -4.73 2.52
CA PHE A 63 -2.27 -4.05 2.07
C PHE A 63 -2.59 -2.77 1.29
N ILE A 64 -3.51 -2.83 0.32
CA ILE A 64 -3.93 -1.65 -0.45
C ILE A 64 -4.54 -0.60 0.48
N ASN A 65 -5.43 -0.99 1.40
CA ASN A 65 -6.03 -0.07 2.36
C ASN A 65 -5.00 0.52 3.34
N SER A 66 -3.94 -0.22 3.68
CA SER A 66 -2.87 0.28 4.56
C SER A 66 -2.03 1.41 3.93
N LEU A 67 -2.05 1.51 2.59
CA LEU A 67 -1.35 2.53 1.82
C LEU A 67 -2.24 3.71 1.40
N LYS A 68 -3.52 3.72 1.79
CA LYS A 68 -4.42 4.84 1.51
C LYS A 68 -4.35 5.90 2.60
N TYR A 69 -4.32 7.16 2.18
CA TYR A 69 -4.32 8.32 3.06
C TYR A 69 -5.32 9.35 2.57
N ASN A 70 -6.06 9.95 3.50
CA ASN A 70 -6.86 11.13 3.18
C ASN A 70 -5.95 12.32 3.00
N ILE A 71 -6.07 13.00 1.85
CA ILE A 71 -5.29 14.19 1.55
C ILE A 71 -6.19 15.39 1.26
N SER A 72 -5.65 16.58 1.53
CA SER A 72 -6.27 17.86 1.19
C SER A 72 -5.23 18.73 0.50
N VAL A 73 -5.52 19.15 -0.73
CA VAL A 73 -4.63 19.96 -1.56
C VAL A 73 -5.31 21.28 -1.87
N THR A 74 -4.61 22.39 -1.65
CA THR A 74 -5.17 23.73 -1.89
C THR A 74 -4.42 24.42 -3.01
N PHE A 75 -5.15 24.81 -4.06
CA PHE A 75 -4.67 25.67 -5.14
C PHE A 75 -5.55 26.92 -5.21
N ASN A 76 -4.96 28.12 -5.18
CA ASN A 76 -5.67 29.39 -5.40
C ASN A 76 -7.01 29.49 -4.63
N LYS A 77 -7.01 29.15 -3.33
CA LYS A 77 -8.18 29.09 -2.41
C LYS A 77 -9.19 27.94 -2.67
N LYS A 78 -9.03 27.14 -3.71
CA LYS A 78 -9.82 25.93 -3.93
C LYS A 78 -9.19 24.75 -3.19
N VAL A 79 -9.97 24.13 -2.31
CA VAL A 79 -9.55 22.94 -1.55
C VAL A 79 -10.07 21.68 -2.23
N ILE A 80 -9.17 20.74 -2.50
CA ILE A 80 -9.44 19.44 -3.10
C ILE A 80 -9.19 18.39 -2.03
N LYS A 81 -10.23 17.65 -1.63
CA LYS A 81 -10.12 16.53 -0.68
C LYS A 81 -10.28 15.23 -1.44
N THR A 82 -9.31 14.33 -1.30
CA THR A 82 -9.30 13.05 -2.02
C THR A 82 -8.49 11.99 -1.29
N GLU A 83 -8.50 10.77 -1.80
CA GLU A 83 -7.62 9.69 -1.37
C GLU A 83 -6.29 9.76 -2.13
N GLY A 84 -5.18 9.67 -1.38
CA GLY A 84 -3.84 9.49 -1.90
C GLY A 84 -3.32 8.08 -1.57
N TYR A 85 -2.78 7.39 -2.56
CA TYR A 85 -2.17 6.08 -2.40
C TYR A 85 -0.66 6.24 -2.32
N LEU A 86 -0.04 5.64 -1.31
CA LEU A 86 1.42 5.61 -1.21
C LEU A 86 2.00 4.73 -2.31
N ASP A 87 2.64 5.38 -3.29
CA ASP A 87 3.42 4.71 -4.31
C ASP A 87 4.86 4.55 -3.79
N THR A 88 5.18 3.35 -3.31
CA THR A 88 6.51 3.02 -2.79
C THR A 88 7.61 3.08 -3.84
N GLY A 89 7.25 3.12 -5.14
CA GLY A 89 8.19 3.31 -6.24
C GLY A 89 8.40 4.78 -6.65
N ASN A 90 7.61 5.72 -6.09
CA ASN A 90 7.73 7.12 -6.43
C ASN A 90 8.76 7.84 -5.53
N PHE A 91 9.95 8.05 -6.11
CA PHE A 91 11.06 8.83 -5.55
C PHE A 91 11.30 10.13 -6.34
N SER A 92 10.34 10.56 -7.16
CA SER A 92 10.52 11.73 -8.01
C SER A 92 10.63 13.00 -7.17
N ALA A 93 11.68 13.79 -7.36
CA ALA A 93 11.89 15.04 -6.64
C ALA A 93 12.45 16.11 -7.59
N CYS A 94 12.16 17.38 -7.30
CA CYS A 94 12.71 18.52 -8.03
C CYS A 94 12.94 19.67 -7.06
N ASP A 95 14.13 20.29 -7.13
CA ASP A 95 14.59 21.34 -6.21
C ASP A 95 14.50 20.94 -4.73
N GLY A 96 14.74 19.66 -4.43
CA GLY A 96 14.63 19.13 -3.06
C GLY A 96 13.21 18.98 -2.54
N LEU A 97 12.19 19.16 -3.40
CA LEU A 97 10.79 18.92 -3.07
C LEU A 97 10.28 17.63 -3.73
N PRO A 98 9.60 16.74 -2.98
CA PRO A 98 9.01 15.53 -3.52
C PRO A 98 7.85 15.87 -4.48
N ILE A 99 7.73 15.09 -5.55
CA ILE A 99 6.67 15.20 -6.55
C ILE A 99 5.60 14.15 -6.26
N VAL A 100 4.37 14.60 -6.07
CA VAL A 100 3.17 13.75 -6.03
C VAL A 100 2.42 13.85 -7.35
N TYR A 101 1.75 12.78 -7.74
CA TYR A 101 0.95 12.76 -8.97
C TYR A 101 -0.52 12.84 -8.62
N MET A 102 -1.28 13.67 -9.32
CA MET A 102 -2.73 13.80 -9.17
C MET A 102 -3.43 13.59 -10.50
N ALA A 103 -4.68 13.11 -10.45
CA ALA A 103 -5.47 12.90 -11.65
C ALA A 103 -5.74 14.22 -12.38
N GLU A 104 -5.67 14.19 -13.71
CA GLU A 104 -5.82 15.36 -14.59
C GLU A 104 -7.11 16.17 -14.34
N LYS A 105 -8.20 15.51 -13.90
CA LYS A 105 -9.47 16.14 -13.54
C LYS A 105 -9.36 17.20 -12.43
N TYR A 106 -8.28 17.17 -11.64
CA TYR A 106 -8.01 18.12 -10.57
C TYR A 106 -7.08 19.28 -10.99
N ARG A 107 -6.61 19.30 -12.24
CA ARG A 107 -5.63 20.29 -12.71
C ARG A 107 -6.19 21.72 -12.59
N PRO A 108 -5.50 22.64 -11.88
CA PRO A 108 -5.88 24.04 -11.85
C PRO A 108 -5.55 24.71 -13.20
N GLN A 109 -6.33 25.72 -13.57
CA GLN A 109 -6.11 26.48 -14.80
C GLN A 109 -4.81 27.32 -14.72
N ASP A 110 -4.58 28.00 -13.59
CA ASP A 110 -3.50 28.99 -13.44
C ASP A 110 -2.60 28.72 -12.21
N SER A 111 -1.80 27.65 -12.24
CA SER A 111 -0.86 27.35 -11.13
C SER A 111 0.44 26.67 -11.57
N TYR A 112 0.82 26.84 -12.85
CA TYR A 112 2.07 26.28 -13.36
C TYR A 112 3.25 26.87 -12.58
N TYR A 113 4.14 26.00 -12.11
CA TYR A 113 5.34 26.41 -11.39
C TYR A 113 6.58 26.25 -12.27
N LYS A 114 6.90 25.02 -12.66
CA LYS A 114 8.05 24.70 -13.51
C LYS A 114 7.88 23.38 -14.24
N THR A 115 8.82 23.07 -15.11
CA THR A 115 8.97 21.74 -15.67
C THR A 115 10.06 21.01 -14.89
N ALA A 116 9.79 19.79 -14.45
CA ALA A 116 10.70 18.94 -13.71
C ALA A 116 11.11 17.72 -14.55
N PRO A 117 12.40 17.35 -14.57
CA PRO A 117 12.82 16.05 -15.09
C PRO A 117 12.39 14.96 -14.09
N VAL A 118 11.72 13.93 -14.60
CA VAL A 118 11.29 12.75 -13.84
C VAL A 118 11.79 11.49 -14.54
N SER A 119 12.28 10.53 -13.77
CA SER A 119 12.70 9.23 -14.30
C SER A 119 11.50 8.31 -14.40
N THR A 120 11.16 7.88 -15.60
CA THR A 120 10.08 6.91 -15.84
C THR A 120 10.67 5.56 -16.25
N VAL A 121 9.84 4.52 -16.27
CA VAL A 121 10.23 3.20 -16.81
C VAL A 121 10.66 3.25 -18.28
N SER A 122 10.19 4.25 -19.02
CA SER A 122 10.54 4.48 -20.44
C SER A 122 11.72 5.42 -20.62
N GLY A 123 12.37 5.85 -19.53
CA GLY A 123 13.49 6.78 -19.53
C GLY A 123 13.15 8.15 -18.94
N PRO A 124 14.08 9.11 -19.01
CA PRO A 124 13.87 10.47 -18.51
C PRO A 124 12.76 11.18 -19.29
N ALA A 125 11.81 11.78 -18.58
CA ALA A 125 10.73 12.57 -19.15
C ALA A 125 10.65 13.94 -18.47
N LEU A 126 10.12 14.93 -19.18
CA LEU A 126 9.82 16.25 -18.62
C LEU A 126 8.35 16.31 -18.25
N THR A 127 8.05 16.72 -17.02
CA THR A 127 6.69 16.84 -16.49
C THR A 127 6.44 18.25 -15.98
N LYS A 128 5.26 18.80 -16.26
CA LYS A 128 4.83 20.08 -15.69
C LYS A 128 4.44 19.88 -14.22
N THR A 129 5.01 20.69 -13.35
CA THR A 129 4.72 20.67 -11.92
C THR A 129 4.07 21.97 -11.48
N TYR A 130 3.27 21.85 -10.44
CA TYR A 130 2.42 22.88 -9.87
C TYR A 130 2.71 22.93 -8.38
N LYS A 131 2.82 24.14 -7.82
CA LYS A 131 3.08 24.31 -6.38
C LYS A 131 1.77 24.63 -5.67
N PRO A 132 1.21 23.72 -4.86
CA PRO A 132 0.01 24.02 -4.08
C PRO A 132 0.34 25.04 -2.98
N SER A 133 -0.66 25.79 -2.54
CA SER A 133 -0.54 26.68 -1.38
C SER A 133 -0.44 25.89 -0.06
N SER A 134 -1.04 24.69 -0.02
CA SER A 134 -0.96 23.76 1.11
C SER A 134 -1.25 22.34 0.63
N PHE A 135 -0.54 21.36 1.18
CA PHE A 135 -0.75 19.93 0.95
C PHE A 135 -0.74 19.21 2.31
N ILE A 136 -1.89 18.66 2.70
CA ILE A 136 -2.09 18.05 4.02
C ILE A 136 -2.38 16.56 3.85
N ILE A 137 -1.69 15.73 4.62
CA ILE A 137 -1.91 14.28 4.72
C ILE A 137 -2.42 13.95 6.12
N ARG A 138 -3.53 13.22 6.21
CA ARG A 138 -4.02 12.71 7.50
C ARG A 138 -3.35 11.38 7.84
N ARG A 139 -2.55 11.33 8.90
CA ARG A 139 -1.90 10.10 9.41
C ARG A 139 -2.16 9.92 10.89
N LYS A 140 -2.58 8.71 11.31
CA LYS A 140 -2.77 8.35 12.73
C LYS A 140 -3.51 9.46 13.53
N ASN A 141 -4.57 9.98 12.93
CA ASN A 141 -5.43 11.04 13.48
C ASN A 141 -4.80 12.45 13.60
N LYS A 142 -3.64 12.69 12.99
CA LYS A 142 -3.01 14.01 12.87
C LYS A 142 -3.04 14.48 11.42
N ASN A 143 -3.11 15.79 11.24
CA ASN A 143 -2.89 16.43 9.95
C ASN A 143 -1.42 16.86 9.87
N ILE A 144 -0.76 16.49 8.79
CA ILE A 144 0.63 16.82 8.53
C ILE A 144 0.67 17.64 7.26
N GLU A 145 1.16 18.86 7.35
CA GLU A 145 1.42 19.69 6.18
C GLU A 145 2.79 19.36 5.59
N CYS A 146 2.84 19.17 4.28
CA CYS A 146 4.04 18.80 3.54
C CYS A 146 4.30 19.77 2.39
N ASP A 147 5.55 20.18 2.24
CA ASP A 147 5.98 20.94 1.07
C ASP A 147 6.24 19.98 -0.10
N VAL A 148 5.41 20.07 -1.14
CA VAL A 148 5.46 19.16 -2.30
C VAL A 148 5.27 19.92 -3.61
N LEU A 149 5.66 19.27 -4.70
CA LEU A 149 5.24 19.63 -6.05
C LEU A 149 4.17 18.63 -6.53
N VAL A 150 3.19 19.12 -7.27
CA VAL A 150 2.12 18.29 -7.83
C VAL A 150 2.27 18.21 -9.34
N ALA A 151 2.29 17.01 -9.89
CA ALA A 151 2.21 16.76 -11.33
C ALA A 151 0.83 16.17 -11.67
N PHE A 152 0.22 16.65 -12.75
CA PHE A 152 -1.06 16.11 -13.21
C PHE A 152 -0.83 15.12 -14.36
N THR A 153 -1.47 13.95 -14.25
CA THR A 153 -1.34 12.87 -15.24
C THR A 153 -2.59 11.97 -15.23
N ASP A 154 -2.71 11.09 -16.21
CA ASP A 154 -3.73 10.04 -16.21
C ASP A 154 -3.29 8.89 -15.30
N LEU A 155 -4.02 8.73 -14.18
CA LEU A 155 -3.74 7.75 -13.14
C LEU A 155 -4.64 6.50 -13.20
N ARG A 156 -5.39 6.29 -14.29
CA ARG A 156 -6.14 5.04 -14.57
C ARG A 156 -6.97 4.49 -13.39
N GLY A 157 -7.62 5.39 -12.64
CA GLY A 157 -8.52 5.03 -11.53
C GLY A 157 -8.05 5.47 -10.14
N PHE A 158 -6.81 5.94 -9.98
CA PHE A 158 -6.36 6.58 -8.76
C PHE A 158 -6.53 8.10 -8.83
N ASP A 159 -6.82 8.73 -7.70
CA ASP A 159 -6.95 10.20 -7.64
C ASP A 159 -5.61 10.89 -7.32
N CYS A 160 -4.76 10.25 -6.52
CA CYS A 160 -3.43 10.75 -6.20
C CYS A 160 -2.46 9.61 -5.83
N LEU A 161 -1.24 9.70 -6.35
CA LEU A 161 -0.09 8.87 -5.95
C LEU A 161 0.89 9.71 -5.14
N LEU A 162 1.11 9.30 -3.89
CA LEU A 162 2.00 9.96 -2.94
C LEU A 162 3.43 9.49 -3.12
N ASN A 163 4.35 10.41 -2.85
CA ASN A 163 5.78 10.14 -2.84
C ASN A 163 6.20 9.50 -1.51
N VAL A 164 7.13 8.54 -1.55
CA VAL A 164 7.60 7.82 -0.37
C VAL A 164 8.39 8.70 0.60
N GLU A 165 9.08 9.74 0.11
CA GLU A 165 9.85 10.66 0.95
C GLU A 165 8.98 11.39 1.98
N LEU A 166 7.70 11.60 1.67
CA LEU A 166 6.73 12.20 2.59
C LEU A 166 6.59 11.40 3.90
N PHE A 167 6.97 10.12 3.89
CA PHE A 167 6.83 9.18 5.01
C PHE A 167 8.17 8.82 5.67
N ILE A 168 9.29 9.14 5.02
CA ILE A 168 10.64 8.84 5.52
C ILE A 168 11.19 10.03 6.31
N THR A 169 11.00 11.23 5.77
CA THR A 169 11.53 12.45 6.38
C THR A 169 10.49 12.99 7.37
N GLU A 170 10.87 13.24 8.62
CA GLU A 170 10.03 13.95 9.62
C GLU A 170 9.77 15.43 9.25
N GLY A 171 9.86 15.80 7.97
CA GLY A 171 9.79 17.16 7.45
C GLY A 171 8.38 17.75 7.37
N GLY A 172 7.38 17.08 7.96
CA GLY A 172 6.01 17.58 7.98
C GLY A 172 5.75 18.40 9.24
N LYS A 173 5.25 19.62 9.09
CA LYS A 173 4.79 20.41 10.25
C LYS A 173 3.44 19.87 10.71
N ASN A 174 3.28 19.65 12.02
CA ASN A 174 1.98 19.33 12.59
C ASN A 174 1.10 20.59 12.53
N VAL A 175 -0.11 20.46 11.99
CA VAL A 175 -1.09 21.55 11.86
C VAL A 175 -2.42 21.16 12.49
#